data_AF-A0A7V3JKC3-F1
#
_entry.id   AF-A0A7V3JKC3-F1
#
_cell.length_a   1.000
_cell.length_b   1.000
_cell.length_c   1.000
_cell.angle_alpha   90.00
_cell.angle_beta   90.00
_cell.angle_gamma   90.00
#
_symmetry.space_group_name_H-M   'P 1'
#
loop_
_entity.id
_entity.type
_entity.pdbx_description
1 polymer ?
#
loop_
_entity_poly.entity_id
_entity_poly.type
_entity_poly.pdbx_seq_one_letter_code
_entity_poly.pdbx_strand_id
1 'polypeptide(L)'
;MARQHPLTRQAWSTRIGVILAVTGGAVGLGNFLRFPGLAARYEGGTFMIPYFVALFVLGIPLAWAEWALGRYGGSRGLNSGPGIFRAIWPWRGAPYLGALVVFVPASVYMYYVFVEAWCLGYAWHMAAGHLNLGWDNG
;
A
#
# COMPACT_ATOMS: atom_id res chain seq x y z
N MET A 1 12.60 -40.20 12.19
CA MET A 1 13.00 -39.54 10.92
C MET A 1 11.81 -38.73 10.40
N ALA A 2 11.75 -37.42 10.66
CA ALA A 2 10.70 -36.56 10.12
C ALA A 2 11.10 -36.09 8.71
N ARG A 3 10.25 -36.33 7.71
CA ARG A 3 10.45 -35.89 6.33
C ARG A 3 10.52 -34.36 6.30
N GLN A 4 11.67 -33.81 5.93
CA GLN A 4 11.77 -32.39 5.58
C GLN A 4 11.10 -32.21 4.21
N HIS A 5 9.89 -31.65 4.17
CA HIS A 5 9.38 -31.09 2.93
C HIS A 5 10.28 -29.91 2.56
N PRO A 6 10.94 -29.89 1.39
CA PRO A 6 11.62 -28.69 0.94
C PRO A 6 10.55 -27.63 0.76
N LEU A 7 10.49 -26.66 1.67
CA LEU A 7 9.64 -25.49 1.55
C LEU A 7 10.08 -24.74 0.29
N THR A 8 9.45 -25.06 -0.83
CA THR A 8 9.73 -24.45 -2.12
C THR A 8 9.33 -22.98 -1.98
N ARG A 9 10.33 -22.12 -1.79
CA ARG A 9 10.11 -20.69 -1.60
C ARG A 9 9.53 -20.14 -2.89
N GLN A 10 8.28 -19.67 -2.85
CA GLN A 10 7.67 -19.00 -4.00
C GLN A 10 8.56 -17.80 -4.38
N ALA A 11 9.05 -17.82 -5.61
CA ALA A 11 9.88 -16.79 -6.19
C ALA A 11 9.11 -16.10 -7.31
N TRP A 12 9.37 -14.82 -7.51
CA TRP A 12 8.79 -14.08 -8.61
C TRP A 12 9.41 -14.53 -9.93
N SER A 13 8.56 -14.75 -10.94
CA SER A 13 8.99 -15.20 -12.26
C SER A 13 9.83 -14.14 -12.98
N THR A 14 9.52 -12.85 -12.81
CA THR A 14 10.24 -11.75 -13.48
C THR A 14 10.48 -10.55 -12.56
N ARG A 15 11.58 -9.83 -12.78
CA ARG A 15 11.89 -8.57 -12.07
C ARG A 15 10.85 -7.49 -12.37
N ILE A 16 10.38 -7.42 -13.61
CA ILE A 16 9.34 -6.49 -14.04
C ILE A 16 8.05 -6.77 -13.28
N GLY A 17 7.66 -8.03 -13.09
CA GLY A 17 6.49 -8.39 -12.30
C GLY A 17 6.57 -7.90 -10.85
N VAL A 18 7.76 -7.97 -10.23
CA VAL A 18 7.98 -7.40 -8.89
C VAL A 18 7.82 -5.89 -8.89
N ILE A 19 8.45 -5.20 -9.85
CA ILE A 19 8.40 -3.73 -9.93
C ILE A 19 6.95 -3.29 -10.11
N LEU A 20 6.20 -3.89 -11.02
CA LEU A 20 4.80 -3.55 -11.26
C LEU A 20 3.92 -3.82 -10.04
N ALA A 21 4.11 -4.95 -9.35
CA ALA A 21 3.36 -5.25 -8.13
C ALA A 21 3.62 -4.23 -7.01
N VAL A 22 4.89 -3.86 -6.81
CA VAL A 22 5.28 -2.86 -5.80
C VAL A 22 4.79 -1.47 -6.17
N THR A 23 4.98 -1.05 -7.42
CA THR A 23 4.51 0.26 -7.91
C THR A 23 2.98 0.36 -7.85
N GLY A 24 2.25 -0.70 -8.20
CA GLY A 24 0.80 -0.74 -8.10
C GLY A 24 0.29 -0.57 -6.67
N GLY A 25 0.97 -1.13 -5.68
CA GLY A 25 0.65 -0.91 -4.26
C GLY A 25 1.07 0.45 -3.72
N ALA A 26 2.15 1.04 -4.24
CA ALA A 26 2.66 2.33 -3.81
C ALA A 26 1.85 3.52 -4.38
N VAL A 27 1.27 3.36 -5.58
CA VAL A 27 0.47 4.40 -6.24
C VAL A 27 -0.98 4.27 -5.80
N GLY A 28 -1.44 5.16 -4.90
CA GLY A 28 -2.80 5.15 -4.37
C GLY A 28 -3.65 6.34 -4.79
N LEU A 29 -4.98 6.15 -4.82
CA LEU A 29 -6.01 7.17 -5.02
C LEU A 29 -5.82 8.39 -4.09
N GLY A 30 -5.36 8.16 -2.86
CA GLY A 30 -5.04 9.22 -1.90
C GLY A 30 -3.93 10.15 -2.36
N ASN A 31 -2.91 9.66 -3.07
CA ASN A 31 -1.87 10.53 -3.64
C ASN A 31 -2.45 11.37 -4.78
N PHE A 32 -3.32 10.80 -5.61
CA PHE A 32 -3.97 11.53 -6.71
C PHE A 32 -4.94 12.63 -6.27
N LEU A 33 -5.68 12.44 -5.17
CA LEU A 33 -6.70 13.40 -4.73
C LEU A 33 -6.15 14.42 -3.72
N ARG A 34 -5.26 13.99 -2.82
CA ARG A 34 -4.74 14.85 -1.75
C ARG A 34 -3.61 15.76 -2.23
N PHE A 35 -2.75 15.28 -3.13
CA PHE A 35 -1.65 16.07 -3.67
C PHE A 35 -2.11 17.35 -4.38
N PRO A 36 -3.03 17.31 -5.37
CA PRO A 36 -3.48 18.53 -6.04
C PRO A 36 -4.24 19.45 -5.10
N GLY A 37 -5.01 18.91 -4.15
CA GLY A 37 -5.71 19.72 -3.15
C GLY A 37 -4.76 20.50 -2.22
N LEU A 38 -3.62 19.91 -1.86
CA LEU A 38 -2.58 20.60 -1.08
C LEU A 38 -1.77 21.57 -1.96
N ALA A 39 -1.41 21.17 -3.18
CA ALA A 39 -0.71 22.04 -4.12
C ALA A 39 -1.53 23.29 -4.46
N ALA A 40 -2.84 23.16 -4.67
CA ALA A 40 -3.73 24.30 -4.93
C ALA A 40 -3.83 25.28 -3.74
N ARG A 41 -3.69 24.80 -2.51
CA ARG A 41 -3.77 25.64 -1.30
C ARG A 41 -2.45 26.35 -0.96
N TYR A 42 -1.32 25.77 -1.33
CA TYR A 42 0.02 26.23 -0.93
C TYR A 42 0.85 26.73 -2.12
N GLU A 43 0.20 27.49 -3.02
CA GLU A 43 0.85 28.16 -4.16
C GLU A 43 1.62 27.23 -5.11
N GLY A 44 1.21 25.96 -5.20
CA GLY A 44 1.66 24.98 -6.19
C GLY A 44 3.15 24.64 -6.11
N GLY A 45 4.00 25.54 -6.61
CA GLY A 45 5.45 25.39 -6.71
C GLY A 45 6.17 25.40 -5.36
N THR A 46 5.75 26.26 -4.42
CA THR A 46 6.38 26.34 -3.09
C THR A 46 6.12 25.07 -2.26
N PHE A 47 4.97 24.43 -2.46
CA PHE A 47 4.62 23.15 -1.82
C PHE A 47 5.50 21.98 -2.27
N MET A 48 6.01 22.00 -3.51
CA MET A 48 6.80 20.89 -4.05
C MET A 48 8.16 20.73 -3.35
N ILE A 49 8.77 21.82 -2.91
CA ILE A 49 10.10 21.81 -2.25
C ILE A 49 10.09 20.94 -0.98
N PRO A 50 9.25 21.22 0.04
CA PRO A 50 9.20 20.37 1.24
C PRO A 50 8.69 18.96 0.93
N TYR A 51 7.84 18.77 -0.09
CA TYR A 51 7.38 17.45 -0.51
C TYR A 51 8.54 16.57 -0.99
N PHE A 52 9.41 17.07 -1.88
CA PHE A 52 10.57 16.31 -2.34
C PHE A 52 11.60 16.09 -1.24
N VAL A 53 11.86 17.09 -0.39
CA VAL A 53 12.77 16.93 0.76
C VAL A 53 12.27 15.81 1.68
N ALA A 54 10.97 15.80 2.02
CA ALA A 54 10.37 14.74 2.81
C ALA A 54 10.43 13.37 2.11
N LEU A 55 10.25 13.33 0.78
CA LEU A 55 10.37 12.10 -0.01
C LEU A 55 11.78 11.51 0.08
N PHE A 56 12.82 12.32 -0.09
CA PHE A 56 14.21 11.85 -0.06
C PHE A 56 14.68 11.50 1.36
N VAL A 57 14.29 12.30 2.35
CA VAL A 57 14.78 12.14 3.74
C VAL A 57 13.99 11.09 4.52
N LEU A 58 12.68 10.95 4.27
CA LEU A 58 11.82 10.03 5.01
C LEU A 58 11.30 8.92 4.12
N GLY A 59 10.77 9.24 2.93
CA GLY A 59 10.15 8.26 2.05
C GLY A 59 11.10 7.13 1.63
N ILE A 60 12.25 7.48 1.04
CA ILE A 60 13.23 6.49 0.57
C ILE A 60 13.81 5.65 1.72
N PRO A 61 14.28 6.24 2.83
CA PRO A 61 14.83 5.46 3.94
C PRO A 61 13.80 4.52 4.59
N LEU A 62 12.55 4.98 4.75
CA LEU A 62 11.48 4.13 5.29
C LEU A 62 11.14 2.97 4.36
N ALA A 63 11.03 3.23 3.05
CA ALA A 63 10.79 2.18 2.06
C ALA A 63 11.92 1.12 2.05
N TRP A 64 13.17 1.56 2.18
CA TRP A 64 14.30 0.63 2.30
C TRP A 64 14.22 -0.19 3.59
N ALA A 65 13.92 0.45 4.72
CA ALA A 65 13.79 -0.21 6.01
C ALA A 65 12.69 -1.28 5.99
N GLU A 66 11.53 -0.97 5.41
CA GLU A 66 10.41 -1.91 5.26
C GLU A 66 10.80 -3.11 4.38
N TRP A 67 11.49 -2.86 3.25
CA TRP A 67 11.96 -3.95 2.38
C TRP A 67 13.00 -4.83 3.10
N ALA A 68 13.94 -4.24 3.82
CA ALA A 68 14.92 -4.98 4.62
C ALA A 68 14.21 -5.87 5.67
N LEU A 69 13.19 -5.33 6.35
CA LEU A 69 12.35 -6.04 7.31
C LEU A 69 11.65 -7.25 6.69
N GLY A 70 11.00 -7.04 5.53
CA GLY A 70 10.27 -8.10 4.82
C GLY A 70 11.18 -9.20 4.30
N ARG A 71 12.39 -8.86 3.80
CA ARG A 71 13.39 -9.85 3.40
C ARG A 71 13.94 -10.63 4.58
N TYR A 72 14.21 -9.96 5.70
CA TYR A 72 14.67 -10.60 6.93
C TYR A 72 13.64 -11.58 7.47
N GLY A 73 12.38 -11.16 7.59
CA GLY A 73 11.25 -12.01 7.99
C GLY A 73 11.05 -13.22 7.07
N GLY A 74 11.05 -12.96 5.76
CA GLY A 74 10.96 -14.00 4.75
C GLY A 74 12.12 -15.00 4.79
N SER A 75 13.36 -14.57 5.05
CA SER A 75 14.53 -15.47 5.12
C SER A 75 14.42 -16.52 6.22
N ARG A 76 13.62 -16.25 7.26
CA ARG A 76 13.38 -17.15 8.40
C ARG A 76 12.11 -17.99 8.29
N GLY A 77 11.45 -17.99 7.13
CA GLY A 77 10.19 -18.72 6.91
C GLY A 77 8.99 -18.11 7.62
N LEU A 78 9.11 -16.89 8.14
CA LEU A 78 8.07 -16.15 8.84
C LEU A 78 7.47 -15.13 7.87
N ASN A 79 6.52 -15.55 7.04
CA ASN A 79 5.86 -14.67 6.05
C ASN A 79 4.67 -13.89 6.62
N SER A 80 4.37 -14.07 7.91
CA SER A 80 3.26 -13.39 8.59
C SER A 80 3.79 -12.27 9.49
N GLY A 81 3.16 -11.09 9.47
CA GLY A 81 3.53 -9.92 10.28
C GLY A 81 3.89 -10.24 11.74
N PRO A 82 3.09 -11.05 12.48
CA PRO A 82 3.42 -11.45 13.86
C PRO A 82 4.71 -12.28 13.99
N GLY A 83 5.05 -13.06 12.96
CA GLY A 83 6.28 -13.86 12.90
C GLY A 83 7.52 -13.00 12.67
N ILE A 84 7.42 -12.01 11.78
CA ILE A 84 8.52 -11.07 11.48
C ILE A 84 8.85 -10.23 12.73
N PHE A 85 7.83 -9.70 13.41
CA PHE A 85 8.01 -8.92 14.64
C PHE A 85 8.59 -9.75 15.80
N ARG A 86 8.19 -11.02 15.94
CA ARG A 86 8.78 -11.94 16.93
C ARG A 86 10.26 -12.25 16.65
N ALA A 87 10.68 -12.23 15.38
CA ALA A 87 12.05 -12.49 14.96
C ALA A 87 13.00 -11.29 15.10
N ILE A 88 12.45 -10.08 15.24
CA ILE A 88 13.19 -8.83 15.40
C ILE A 88 13.23 -8.41 16.86
N TRP A 89 12.13 -8.62 17.59
CA TRP A 89 12.02 -8.23 18.99
C TRP A 89 11.62 -9.43 19.87
N PRO A 90 12.49 -9.93 20.75
CA PRO A 90 12.22 -11.09 21.60
C PRO A 90 11.36 -10.76 22.84
N TRP A 91 10.44 -9.80 22.74
CA TRP A 91 9.52 -9.41 23.82
C TRP A 91 8.16 -10.08 23.61
N ARG A 92 7.50 -10.44 24.72
CA ARG A 92 6.16 -11.05 24.73
C ARG A 92 5.07 -10.20 24.06
N GLY A 93 5.29 -8.88 23.94
CA GLY A 93 4.39 -7.93 23.26
C GLY A 93 4.59 -7.78 21.74
N ALA A 94 5.72 -8.23 21.19
CA ALA A 94 6.03 -8.12 19.77
C ALA A 94 4.97 -8.70 18.80
N PRO A 95 4.32 -9.86 19.07
CA PRO A 95 3.28 -10.37 18.18
C PRO A 95 2.00 -9.50 18.17
N TYR A 96 1.68 -8.78 19.24
CA TYR A 96 0.55 -7.84 19.27
C TYR A 96 0.82 -6.62 18.39
N LEU A 97 2.05 -6.11 18.40
CA LEU A 97 2.47 -5.04 17.49
C LEU A 97 2.39 -5.50 16.03
N GLY A 98 2.82 -6.73 15.74
CA GLY A 98 2.71 -7.33 14.40
C GLY A 98 1.27 -7.54 13.94
N ALA A 99 0.32 -7.75 14.86
CA ALA A 99 -1.11 -7.82 14.54
C ALA A 99 -1.69 -6.44 14.20
N LEU A 100 -1.27 -5.38 14.91
CA LEU A 100 -1.67 -3.99 14.59
C LEU A 100 -1.20 -3.58 13.20
N VAL A 101 0.01 -3.98 12.80
CA VAL A 101 0.57 -3.73 11.46
C VAL A 101 -0.28 -4.35 10.35
N VAL A 102 -0.98 -5.45 10.61
CA VAL A 102 -1.92 -6.05 9.63
C VAL A 102 -3.30 -5.40 9.71
N PHE A 103 -3.74 -5.03 10.91
CA PHE A 103 -5.06 -4.47 11.14
C PHE A 103 -5.25 -3.07 10.53
N VAL A 104 -4.25 -2.20 10.64
CA VAL A 104 -4.29 -0.84 10.08
C VAL A 104 -4.51 -0.83 8.56
N PRO A 105 -3.68 -1.49 7.73
CA PRO A 105 -3.90 -1.52 6.28
C PRO A 105 -5.18 -2.25 5.90
N ALA A 106 -5.59 -3.29 6.64
CA ALA A 106 -6.88 -3.96 6.39
C ALA A 106 -8.07 -3.01 6.59
N SER A 107 -8.02 -2.17 7.63
CA SER A 107 -9.06 -1.16 7.90
C SER A 107 -9.10 -0.08 6.81
N VAL A 108 -7.93 0.40 6.38
CA VAL A 108 -7.83 1.36 5.28
C VAL A 108 -8.35 0.74 3.97
N TYR A 109 -7.99 -0.51 3.68
CA TYR A 109 -8.44 -1.22 2.49
C TYR A 109 -9.97 -1.32 2.43
N MET A 110 -10.63 -1.63 3.55
CA MET A 110 -12.10 -1.68 3.61
C MET A 110 -12.76 -0.36 3.20
N TYR A 111 -12.20 0.77 3.63
CA TYR A 111 -12.66 2.10 3.21
C TYR A 111 -12.41 2.35 1.71
N TYR A 112 -11.22 1.99 1.21
CA TYR A 112 -10.86 2.19 -0.21
C TYR A 112 -11.75 1.38 -1.16
N VAL A 113 -12.04 0.12 -0.84
CA VAL A 113 -12.92 -0.75 -1.65
C VAL A 113 -14.31 -0.12 -1.80
N PHE A 114 -14.83 0.52 -0.76
CA PHE A 114 -16.12 1.21 -0.83
C PHE A 114 -16.07 2.39 -1.82
N VAL A 115 -15.01 3.20 -1.78
CA VAL A 115 -14.83 4.32 -2.72
C VAL A 115 -14.66 3.81 -4.16
N GLU A 116 -13.88 2.75 -4.36
CA GLU A 116 -13.67 2.13 -5.66
C GLU A 116 -14.97 1.57 -6.26
N ALA A 117 -15.85 0.99 -5.44
CA ALA A 117 -17.16 0.51 -5.87
C ALA A 117 -18.03 1.64 -6.44
N TRP A 118 -18.01 2.82 -5.81
CA TRP A 118 -18.70 4.00 -6.34
C TRP A 118 -18.09 4.49 -7.64
N CYS A 119 -16.76 4.59 -7.72
CA CYS A 119 -16.06 4.96 -8.96
C CYS A 119 -16.39 4.00 -10.10
N LEU A 120 -16.42 2.69 -9.83
CA LEU A 120 -16.79 1.68 -10.82
C LEU A 120 -18.26 1.81 -11.24
N GLY A 121 -19.16 2.11 -10.30
CA GLY A 121 -20.56 2.42 -10.60
C GLY A 121 -20.68 3.60 -11.57
N TYR A 122 -20.03 4.73 -11.28
CA TYR A 122 -20.01 5.89 -12.18
C TYR A 122 -19.38 5.57 -13.54
N ALA A 123 -18.29 4.82 -13.57
CA ALA A 123 -17.65 4.40 -14.82
C ALA A 123 -18.58 3.52 -15.68
N TRP A 124 -19.32 2.61 -15.03
CA TRP A 124 -20.34 1.79 -15.71
C TRP A 124 -21.49 2.65 -16.24
N HIS A 125 -22.01 3.57 -15.43
CA HIS A 125 -23.07 4.50 -15.87
C HIS A 125 -22.62 5.40 -17.03
N MET A 126 -21.35 5.81 -17.05
CA MET A 126 -20.73 6.52 -18.18
C MET A 126 -20.67 5.64 -19.43
N ALA A 127 -20.17 4.41 -19.30
CA ALA A 127 -20.04 3.48 -20.43
C ALA A 127 -21.39 3.03 -21.00
N ALA A 128 -22.40 2.87 -20.14
CA ALA A 128 -23.77 2.51 -20.53
C ALA A 128 -24.56 3.69 -21.13
N GLY A 129 -24.00 4.92 -21.14
CA GLY A 129 -24.68 6.10 -21.68
C GLY A 129 -25.81 6.65 -20.80
N HIS A 130 -25.97 6.15 -19.56
CA HIS A 130 -27.04 6.53 -18.63
C HIS A 130 -26.56 7.59 -17.61
N LEU A 131 -25.71 8.53 -18.04
CA LEU A 131 -25.23 9.62 -17.20
C LEU A 131 -26.33 10.67 -17.02
N ASN A 132 -27.23 10.45 -16.05
CA ASN A 132 -28.12 11.50 -15.59
C ASN A 132 -27.31 12.48 -14.71
N LEU A 133 -26.71 13.48 -15.35
CA LEU A 133 -25.92 14.52 -14.70
C LEU A 133 -26.78 15.54 -13.92
N GLY A 134 -28.08 15.31 -13.74
CA GLY A 134 -28.97 16.20 -12.99
C GLY A 134 -29.28 17.53 -13.71
N TRP A 135 -28.91 17.66 -14.99
CA TRP A 135 -29.17 18.83 -15.83
C TRP A 135 -30.39 18.69 -16.74
N ASP A 136 -31.19 17.62 -16.60
CA ASP A 136 -32.31 17.28 -17.48
C ASP A 136 -33.69 17.43 -16.79
N ASN A 137 -33.79 18.40 -15.87
CA ASN A 137 -35.07 18.87 -15.32
C ASN A 137 -35.31 20.31 -15.81
N GLY A 138 -35.72 20.43 -17.08
CA GLY A 138 -36.23 21.64 -17.72
C GLY A 138 -37.27 21.27 -18.76
#